data_AF-A0A819SL64-F1
#
_entry.id   AF-A0A819SL64-F1
#
_cell.length_a   1.000
_cell.length_b   1.000
_cell.length_c   1.000
_cell.angle_alpha   90.00
_cell.angle_beta   90.00
_cell.angle_gamma   90.00
#
_symmetry.space_group_name_H-M   'P 1'
#
loop_
_entity.id
_entity.type
_entity.pdbx_description
1 polymer ?
#
loop_
_entity_poly.entity_id
_entity_poly.type
_entity_poly.pdbx_seq_one_letter_code
_entity_poly.pdbx_strand_id
1 'polypeptide(L)'
;ILVFQLLSILVAESLGLLLGAAFKNLQHAITVATVLLIGLMLVGGFFVRNLPHWLGVWGKWLSFFKYSYDACLQLQFKGGRIYKCVDGSIIPLCRNNPNGTFVSSEAIEFFGVGISIGLNFLVLFGMFVVFRTLAYLALRFINNHTGRT
;
A
#
# COMPACT_ATOMS: atom_id res chain seq x y z
N ILE A 1 -0.95 8.46 12.09
CA ILE A 1 -1.78 7.41 11.44
C ILE A 1 -2.73 8.06 10.44
N LEU A 2 -3.62 8.97 10.87
CA LEU A 2 -4.58 9.66 9.99
C LEU A 2 -3.96 10.29 8.72
N VAL A 3 -2.83 10.99 8.86
CA VAL A 3 -2.14 11.62 7.72
C VAL A 3 -1.75 10.60 6.64
N PHE A 4 -1.23 9.44 7.02
CA PHE A 4 -0.85 8.38 6.07
C PHE A 4 -2.07 7.76 5.41
N GLN A 5 -3.16 7.58 6.16
CA GLN A 5 -4.42 7.08 5.63
C GLN A 5 -5.01 8.04 4.59
N LEU A 6 -5.09 9.35 4.92
CA LEU A 6 -5.57 10.37 3.98
C LEU A 6 -4.71 10.42 2.73
N LEU A 7 -3.38 10.34 2.87
CA LEU A 7 -2.47 10.33 1.73
C LEU A 7 -2.68 9.10 0.84
N SER A 8 -2.90 7.92 1.43
CA SER A 8 -3.22 6.70 0.67
C SER A 8 -4.57 6.79 -0.06
N ILE A 9 -5.56 7.48 0.53
CA ILE A 9 -6.86 7.72 -0.12
C ILE A 9 -6.69 8.67 -1.31
N LEU A 10 -5.93 9.75 -1.16
CA LEU A 10 -5.64 10.69 -2.25
C LEU A 10 -4.91 10.01 -3.43
N VAL A 11 -4.00 9.09 -3.14
CA VAL A 11 -3.35 8.24 -4.15
C VAL A 11 -4.36 7.34 -4.86
N ALA A 12 -5.21 6.64 -4.10
CA ALA A 12 -6.23 5.76 -4.66
C ALA A 12 -7.26 6.50 -5.52
N GLU A 13 -7.69 7.69 -5.10
CA GLU A 13 -8.57 8.58 -5.87
C GLU A 13 -7.92 8.96 -7.21
N SER A 14 -6.65 9.38 -7.17
CA SER A 14 -5.90 9.77 -8.38
C SER A 14 -5.74 8.60 -9.36
N LEU A 15 -5.53 7.38 -8.83
CA LEU A 15 -5.48 6.16 -9.63
C LEU A 15 -6.86 5.81 -10.22
N GLY A 16 -7.94 6.02 -9.47
CA GLY A 16 -9.31 5.88 -9.96
C GLY A 16 -9.62 6.82 -11.12
N LEU A 17 -9.20 8.09 -11.03
CA LEU A 17 -9.32 9.07 -12.11
C LEU A 17 -8.51 8.66 -13.34
N LEU A 18 -7.29 8.15 -13.16
CA LEU A 18 -6.44 7.64 -14.25
C LEU A 18 -7.10 6.47 -14.97
N LEU A 19 -7.61 5.47 -14.24
CA LEU A 19 -8.32 4.34 -14.84
C LEU A 19 -9.62 4.78 -15.52
N GLY A 20 -10.37 5.69 -14.90
CA GLY A 20 -11.58 6.26 -15.49
C GLY A 20 -11.31 6.99 -16.81
N ALA A 21 -10.17 7.68 -16.92
CA ALA A 21 -9.75 8.32 -18.17
C ALA A 21 -9.25 7.28 -19.19
N ALA A 22 -8.53 6.25 -18.78
CA ALA A 22 -7.91 5.28 -19.68
C ALA A 22 -8.92 4.40 -20.44
N PHE A 23 -10.09 4.13 -19.86
CA PHE A 23 -11.09 3.23 -20.44
C PHE A 23 -12.31 3.99 -20.97
N LYS A 24 -12.70 3.72 -22.22
CA LYS A 24 -13.93 4.27 -22.82
C LYS A 24 -15.22 3.67 -22.22
N ASN A 25 -15.15 2.42 -21.76
CA ASN A 25 -16.28 1.70 -21.17
C ASN A 25 -16.12 1.63 -19.65
N LEU A 26 -17.01 2.30 -18.91
CA LEU A 26 -16.97 2.39 -17.45
C LEU A 26 -16.99 1.01 -16.77
N GLN A 27 -17.77 0.07 -17.30
CA GLN A 27 -17.92 -1.27 -16.72
C GLN A 27 -16.61 -2.07 -16.73
N HIS A 28 -15.80 -1.92 -17.79
CA HIS A 28 -14.46 -2.51 -17.86
C HIS A 28 -13.46 -1.78 -16.96
N ALA A 29 -13.59 -0.46 -16.83
CA ALA A 29 -12.72 0.33 -15.96
C ALA A 29 -12.85 -0.12 -14.48
N ILE A 30 -14.09 -0.33 -14.02
CA ILE A 30 -14.39 -0.71 -12.63
C ILE A 30 -13.86 -2.11 -12.32
N THR A 31 -14.01 -3.07 -13.23
CA THR A 31 -13.51 -4.43 -13.01
C THR A 31 -11.98 -4.44 -12.93
N VAL A 32 -11.29 -3.75 -13.85
CA VAL A 32 -9.83 -3.60 -13.81
C VAL A 32 -9.37 -2.90 -12.54
N ALA A 33 -10.05 -1.81 -12.13
CA ALA A 33 -9.73 -1.10 -10.89
C ALA A 33 -9.84 -1.99 -9.66
N THR A 34 -10.90 -2.79 -9.58
CA THR A 34 -11.13 -3.71 -8.46
C THR A 34 -10.04 -4.77 -8.39
N VAL A 35 -9.71 -5.42 -9.52
CA VAL A 35 -8.64 -6.43 -9.59
C VAL A 35 -7.29 -5.82 -9.21
N LEU A 36 -6.99 -4.61 -9.69
CA LEU A 36 -5.75 -3.90 -9.38
C LEU A 36 -5.66 -3.56 -7.89
N LEU A 37 -6.72 -3.00 -7.29
CA LEU A 37 -6.73 -2.66 -5.86
C LEU A 37 -6.55 -3.89 -4.99
N ILE A 38 -7.25 -5.00 -5.29
CA ILE A 38 -7.09 -6.27 -4.58
C ILE A 38 -5.64 -6.77 -4.74
N GLY A 39 -5.10 -6.76 -5.96
CA GLY A 39 -3.70 -7.15 -6.21
C GLY A 39 -2.70 -6.31 -5.40
N LEU A 40 -2.87 -4.99 -5.37
CA LEU A 40 -2.02 -4.10 -4.58
C LEU A 40 -2.13 -4.35 -3.07
N MET A 41 -3.33 -4.67 -2.56
CA MET A 41 -3.54 -5.06 -1.15
C MET A 41 -2.82 -6.36 -0.80
N LEU A 42 -2.85 -7.37 -1.68
CA LEU A 42 -2.14 -8.64 -1.46
C LEU A 42 -0.62 -8.43 -1.42
N VAL A 43 -0.10 -7.65 -2.37
CA VAL A 43 1.33 -7.32 -2.49
C VAL A 43 1.81 -6.38 -1.37
N GLY A 44 0.89 -5.69 -0.69
CA GLY A 44 1.16 -4.83 0.47
C GLY A 44 1.85 -5.56 1.64
N GLY A 45 1.91 -6.89 1.62
CA GLY A 45 2.69 -7.70 2.56
C GLY A 45 1.89 -8.20 3.77
N PHE A 46 0.60 -7.88 3.84
CA PHE A 46 -0.28 -8.36 4.91
C PHE A 46 -0.73 -9.82 4.69
N PHE A 47 -1.17 -10.17 3.48
CA PHE A 47 -1.81 -11.45 3.21
C PHE A 47 -0.85 -12.56 2.74
N VAL A 48 0.24 -12.23 2.03
CA VAL A 48 1.19 -13.22 1.50
C VAL A 48 2.63 -12.76 1.77
N ARG A 49 3.39 -13.58 2.50
CA ARG A 49 4.82 -13.35 2.78
C ARG A 49 5.75 -13.96 1.72
N ASN A 50 5.29 -15.00 1.02
CA ASN A 50 6.05 -15.70 -0.01
C ASN A 50 5.57 -15.26 -1.40
N LEU A 51 6.02 -14.09 -1.88
CA LEU A 51 5.82 -13.69 -3.26
C LEU A 51 7.01 -14.15 -4.13
N PRO A 52 6.77 -14.68 -5.34
CA PRO A 52 7.84 -15.02 -6.26
C PRO A 52 8.68 -13.78 -6.58
N HIS A 53 10.00 -13.95 -6.75
CA HIS A 53 10.98 -12.84 -6.85
C HIS A 53 10.58 -11.75 -7.85
N TRP A 54 10.00 -12.13 -8.99
CA TRP A 54 9.50 -11.18 -9.98
C TRP A 54 8.38 -10.29 -9.44
N LEU A 55 7.32 -10.85 -8.84
CA LEU A 55 6.23 -10.04 -8.26
C LEU A 55 6.70 -9.24 -7.03
N GLY A 56 7.62 -9.80 -6.25
CA GLY A 56 8.15 -9.16 -5.05
C GLY A 56 8.98 -7.90 -5.34
N VAL A 57 9.75 -7.89 -6.44
CA VAL A 57 10.56 -6.72 -6.85
C VAL A 57 9.66 -5.63 -7.44
N TRP A 58 8.87 -5.93 -8.47
CA TRP A 58 8.05 -4.92 -9.15
C TRP A 58 6.85 -4.47 -8.30
N GLY A 59 6.20 -5.40 -7.61
CA GLY A 59 5.02 -5.13 -6.79
C GLY A 59 5.32 -4.27 -5.55
N LYS A 60 6.51 -4.41 -4.95
CA LYS A 60 6.95 -3.56 -3.83
C LYS A 60 6.97 -2.08 -4.18
N TRP A 61 7.41 -1.74 -5.39
CA TRP A 61 7.51 -0.34 -5.84
C TRP A 61 6.18 0.25 -6.30
N LEU A 62 5.22 -0.58 -6.70
CA LEU A 62 3.93 -0.10 -7.22
C LEU A 62 2.88 0.10 -6.11
N SER A 63 3.01 -0.60 -4.99
CA SER A 63 1.94 -0.66 -3.98
C SER A 63 2.03 0.45 -2.93
N PHE A 64 1.27 1.53 -3.13
CA PHE A 64 1.09 2.58 -2.12
C PHE A 64 0.53 2.04 -0.79
N PHE A 65 -0.22 0.94 -0.83
CA PHE A 65 -0.71 0.25 0.36
C PHE A 65 0.44 -0.25 1.26
N LYS A 66 1.54 -0.72 0.68
CA LYS A 66 2.72 -1.16 1.44
C LYS A 66 3.30 -0.03 2.28
N TYR A 67 3.57 1.11 1.65
CA TYR A 67 4.19 2.26 2.32
C TYR A 67 3.28 2.86 3.40
N SER A 68 1.95 2.89 3.15
CA SER A 68 0.98 3.34 4.15
C SER A 68 0.90 2.38 5.33
N TYR A 69 0.90 1.07 5.06
CA TYR A 69 0.87 0.02 6.09
C TYR A 69 2.13 0.04 6.95
N ASP A 70 3.32 0.09 6.33
CA ASP A 70 4.61 0.15 7.04
C ASP A 70 4.69 1.39 7.94
N ALA A 71 4.22 2.54 7.46
CA ALA A 71 4.18 3.77 8.26
C ALA A 71 3.17 3.68 9.43
N CYS A 72 1.99 3.11 9.19
CA CYS A 72 0.99 2.89 10.23
C CYS A 72 1.49 1.92 11.31
N LEU A 73 2.15 0.82 10.92
CA LEU A 73 2.77 -0.12 11.85
C LEU A 73 3.82 0.55 12.72
N GLN A 74 4.75 1.30 12.12
CA GLN A 74 5.78 2.03 12.88
C GLN A 74 5.20 3.00 13.89
N LEU A 75 4.11 3.68 13.52
CA LEU A 75 3.44 4.62 14.42
C LEU A 75 2.64 3.92 15.52
N GLN A 76 1.99 2.80 15.22
CA GLN A 76 1.19 2.04 16.18
C GLN A 76 2.08 1.34 17.22
N PHE A 77 3.21 0.80 16.80
CA PHE A 77 4.19 0.11 17.64
C PHE A 77 5.27 1.06 18.18
N LYS A 78 5.11 2.38 17.98
CA LYS A 78 6.01 3.41 18.51
C LYS A 78 5.92 3.43 20.04
N GLY A 79 7.08 3.44 20.70
CA GLY A 79 7.17 3.59 22.15
C GLY A 79 7.41 2.30 22.94
N GLY A 80 7.93 1.24 22.31
CA GLY A 80 8.53 0.10 23.03
C GLY A 80 7.56 -0.65 23.95
N ARG A 81 6.26 -0.62 23.66
CA ARG A 81 5.25 -1.25 24.51
C ARG A 81 5.40 -2.77 24.45
N ILE A 82 5.18 -3.40 25.59
CA ILE A 82 5.19 -4.85 25.74
C ILE A 82 3.77 -5.35 25.51
N TYR A 83 3.62 -6.31 24.61
CA TYR A 83 2.33 -6.92 24.30
C TYR A 83 2.32 -8.36 24.82
N LYS A 84 1.21 -8.78 25.43
CA LYS A 84 1.01 -10.18 25.83
C LYS A 84 0.71 -11.02 24.59
N CYS A 85 1.34 -12.18 24.54
CA CYS A 85 1.03 -13.19 23.54
C CYS A 85 -0.42 -13.68 23.73
N VAL A 86 -1.03 -14.07 22.62
CA VAL A 86 -2.35 -14.71 22.58
C VAL A 86 -2.24 -15.95 21.72
N ASP A 87 -3.00 -16.99 22.09
CA ASP A 87 -3.12 -18.21 21.31
C ASP A 87 -3.56 -17.89 19.87
N GLY A 88 -2.85 -18.47 18.89
CA GLY A 88 -3.08 -18.20 17.46
C GLY A 88 -2.28 -17.04 16.87
N SER A 89 -1.36 -16.44 17.63
CA SER A 89 -0.46 -15.40 17.11
C SER A 89 0.50 -15.91 16.02
N ILE A 90 0.78 -15.05 15.04
CA ILE A 90 1.68 -15.38 13.91
C ILE A 90 3.16 -15.29 14.26
N ILE A 91 3.47 -14.70 15.42
CA ILE A 91 4.83 -14.41 15.88
C ILE A 91 5.39 -15.71 16.47
N PRO A 92 6.56 -16.20 16.01
CA PRO A 92 7.10 -17.48 16.45
C PRO A 92 7.38 -17.53 17.96
N LEU A 93 7.76 -16.40 18.57
CA LEU A 93 7.95 -16.27 20.02
C LEU A 93 6.68 -16.58 20.81
N CYS A 94 5.52 -16.14 20.31
CA CYS A 94 4.24 -16.36 20.96
C CYS A 94 3.59 -17.71 20.64
N ARG A 95 4.05 -18.40 19.59
CA ARG A 95 3.59 -19.75 19.25
C ARG A 95 4.09 -20.81 20.24
N ASN A 96 5.31 -20.62 20.77
CA ASN A 96 5.93 -21.55 21.71
C ASN A 96 5.61 -21.20 23.18
N ASN A 97 5.18 -19.97 23.46
CA ASN A 97 4.82 -19.53 24.80
C ASN A 97 3.58 -18.61 24.75
N PRO A 98 2.35 -19.17 24.88
CA PRO A 98 1.11 -18.40 24.75
C PRO A 98 0.90 -17.39 25.90
N ASN A 99 1.55 -17.60 27.05
CA ASN A 99 1.59 -16.64 28.16
C ASN A 99 2.82 -15.70 28.12
N GLY A 100 3.59 -15.74 27.03
CA GLY A 100 4.76 -14.89 26.85
C GLY A 100 4.41 -13.42 26.61
N THR A 101 5.44 -12.60 26.51
CA THR A 101 5.33 -11.21 26.08
C THR A 101 6.33 -10.93 24.96
N PHE A 102 5.95 -10.10 23.98
CA PHE A 102 6.84 -9.65 22.92
C PHE A 102 6.98 -8.13 22.96
N VAL A 103 8.14 -7.63 22.52
CA VAL A 103 8.42 -6.20 22.46
C VAL A 103 7.98 -5.67 21.10
N SER A 104 7.50 -4.42 21.06
CA SER A 104 7.06 -3.79 19.82
C SER A 104 8.13 -3.73 18.72
N SER A 105 9.42 -3.72 19.08
CA SER A 105 10.55 -3.76 18.14
C SER A 105 10.65 -5.10 17.38
N GLU A 106 10.43 -6.22 18.08
CA GLU A 106 10.47 -7.56 17.48
C GLU A 106 9.32 -7.76 16.48
N ALA A 107 8.16 -7.15 16.76
CA ALA A 107 7.04 -7.14 15.82
C ALA A 107 7.38 -6.33 14.55
N ILE A 108 7.93 -5.12 14.69
CA ILE A 108 8.31 -4.27 13.54
C ILE A 108 9.37 -4.94 12.66
N GLU A 109 10.36 -5.59 13.27
CA GLU A 109 11.40 -6.34 12.57
C GLU A 109 10.81 -7.57 11.85
N PHE A 110 9.91 -8.30 12.51
CA PHE A 110 9.22 -9.44 11.91
C PHE A 110 8.31 -9.06 10.72
N PHE A 111 7.77 -7.84 10.69
CA PHE A 111 7.03 -7.31 9.54
C PHE A 111 7.93 -6.73 8.44
N GLY A 112 9.27 -6.69 8.64
CA GLY A 112 10.24 -6.28 7.61
C GLY A 112 10.21 -4.78 7.32
N VAL A 113 9.90 -3.98 8.34
CA VAL A 113 9.71 -2.54 8.19
C VAL A 113 11.05 -1.81 8.35
N GLY A 114 11.79 -1.66 7.24
CA GLY A 114 13.14 -1.08 7.24
C GLY A 114 13.25 0.40 6.84
N ILE A 115 12.17 1.03 6.36
CA ILE A 115 12.19 2.40 5.82
C ILE A 115 11.71 3.39 6.87
N SER A 116 12.40 4.52 7.02
CA SER A 116 12.01 5.58 7.95
C SER A 116 10.60 6.13 7.65
N ILE A 117 9.88 6.54 8.69
CA ILE A 117 8.54 7.16 8.57
C ILE A 117 8.54 8.32 7.56
N GLY A 118 9.60 9.13 7.55
CA GLY A 118 9.75 10.27 6.64
C GLY A 118 9.90 9.86 5.18
N LEU A 119 10.68 8.81 4.89
CA LEU A 119 10.82 8.28 3.53
C LEU A 119 9.52 7.65 3.03
N ASN A 120 8.79 6.92 3.89
CA ASN A 120 7.46 6.40 3.53
C ASN A 120 6.53 7.55 3.12
N PHE A 121 6.50 8.64 3.90
CA PHE A 121 5.70 9.82 3.58
C PHE A 121 6.10 10.44 2.23
N LEU A 122 7.41 10.62 1.99
CA LEU A 122 7.92 11.21 0.76
C LEU A 122 7.57 10.36 -0.47
N VAL A 123 7.70 9.03 -0.37
CA VAL A 123 7.33 8.11 -1.46
C VAL A 123 5.83 8.15 -1.74
N LEU A 124 4.98 8.10 -0.71
CA LEU A 124 3.53 8.21 -0.86
C LEU A 124 3.12 9.54 -1.52
N PHE A 125 3.73 10.65 -1.08
CA PHE A 125 3.47 11.97 -1.66
C PHE A 125 3.95 12.05 -3.12
N GLY A 126 5.12 11.48 -3.42
CA GLY A 126 5.63 11.37 -4.79
C GLY A 126 4.68 10.57 -5.69
N MET A 127 4.20 9.41 -5.23
CA MET A 127 3.22 8.61 -5.96
C MET A 127 1.93 9.37 -6.23
N PHE A 128 1.43 10.14 -5.25
CA PHE A 128 0.25 11.00 -5.43
C PHE A 128 0.45 11.99 -6.59
N VAL A 129 1.57 12.71 -6.60
CA VAL A 129 1.88 13.68 -7.66
C VAL A 129 2.02 12.98 -9.01
N VAL A 130 2.70 11.83 -9.06
CA VAL A 130 2.87 11.06 -10.30
C VAL A 130 1.53 10.58 -10.85
N PHE A 131 0.67 9.95 -10.05
CA PHE A 131 -0.64 9.49 -10.56
C PHE A 131 -1.53 10.65 -10.99
N ARG A 132 -1.48 11.79 -10.29
CA ARG A 132 -2.28 12.97 -10.63
C ARG A 132 -1.79 13.66 -11.91
N THR A 133 -0.49 13.73 -12.12
CA THR A 133 0.09 14.23 -13.39
C THR A 133 -0.22 13.28 -14.55
N LEU A 134 -0.10 11.97 -14.36
CA LEU A 134 -0.49 10.98 -15.38
C LEU A 134 -1.98 11.05 -15.71
N ALA A 135 -2.85 11.20 -14.71
CA ALA A 135 -4.29 11.36 -14.93
C ALA A 135 -4.60 12.64 -15.73
N TYR A 136 -3.95 13.76 -15.40
CA TYR A 136 -4.08 15.00 -16.15
C TYR A 136 -3.59 14.87 -17.60
N LEU A 137 -2.45 14.22 -17.82
CA LEU A 137 -1.94 13.96 -19.17
C LEU A 137 -2.89 13.04 -19.94
N ALA A 138 -3.37 11.95 -19.34
CA ALA A 138 -4.33 11.04 -19.98
C ALA A 138 -5.58 11.78 -20.45
N LEU A 139 -6.19 12.59 -19.58
CA LEU A 139 -7.35 13.43 -19.92
C LEU A 139 -7.02 14.43 -21.04
N ARG A 140 -5.85 15.09 -20.98
CA ARG A 140 -5.44 16.06 -22.00
C ARG A 140 -5.18 15.42 -23.37
N PHE A 141 -4.56 14.24 -23.41
CA PHE A 141 -4.28 13.54 -24.66
C PHE A 141 -5.56 12.93 -25.27
N ILE A 142 -6.43 12.33 -24.46
CA ILE A 142 -7.69 11.77 -24.96
C ILE A 142 -8.61 12.85 -25.54
N ASN A 143 -8.70 14.01 -24.88
CA ASN A 143 -9.52 15.11 -25.38
C ASN A 143 -9.01 15.66 -26.73
N ASN A 144 -7.68 15.64 -26.95
CA ASN A 144 -7.10 16.04 -28.24
C ASN A 144 -7.39 15.04 -29.39
N HIS A 145 -7.71 13.78 -29.10
CA HIS A 145 -8.05 12.78 -30.12
C HIS A 145 -9.53 12.76 -30.49
N THR A 146 -10.43 13.21 -29.60
CA THR A 146 -11.88 13.27 -29.88
C THR A 146 -12.29 14.48 -30.72
N GLY A 147 -11.42 15.47 -30.92
CA GLY A 147 -11.65 16.59 -31.84
C GLY A 147 -11.35 16.33 -33.32
N ARG A 148 -11.05 15.07 -33.71
CA ARG A 148 -10.62 14.71 -35.08
C ARG A 148 -11.34 13.49 -35.69
N THR A 149 -12.61 13.31 -35.36
CA THR A 149 -13.56 12.47 -36.13
C THR A 149 -14.92 13.11 -36.13
#